data_AF-A0A6A3DVK9-F1
#
_entry.id   AF-A0A6A3DVK9-F1
#
_cell.length_a   1.000
_cell.length_b   1.000
_cell.length_c   1.000
_cell.angle_alpha   90.00
_cell.angle_beta   90.00
_cell.angle_gamma   90.00
#
_symmetry.space_group_name_H-M   'P 1'
#
loop_
_entity.id
_entity.type
_entity.pdbx_description
1 polymer ?
#
loop_
_entity_poly.entity_id
_entity_poly.type
_entity_poly.pdbx_seq_one_letter_code
_entity_poly.pdbx_strand_id
1 'polypeptide(L)'
;MSKPALDKNSVDSLRFNGKPLHFAAWKTKLIIHLEALSEQRALEELRHKRDKPLSRFEDLLESQPATPPRPPAEDKEATWQYDLHETLLSTQSSYIKKPLCETLPIQRDGEC
;
A
#
# COMPACT_ATOMS: atom_id res chain seq x y z
N MET A 1 26.34 18.30 7.93
CA MET A 1 25.54 17.58 6.90
C MET A 1 24.12 17.42 7.46
N SER A 2 23.23 18.39 7.20
CA SER A 2 21.87 18.40 7.77
C SER A 2 20.89 17.63 6.87
N LYS A 3 20.12 16.75 7.51
CA LYS A 3 18.95 15.96 7.08
C LYS A 3 18.40 16.22 5.66
N PRO A 4 18.21 15.18 4.82
CA PRO A 4 17.24 15.31 3.75
C PRO A 4 15.84 15.46 4.38
N ALA A 5 15.20 16.59 4.13
CA ALA A 5 13.80 16.83 4.46
C ALA A 5 12.94 15.93 3.58
N LEU A 6 12.56 14.76 4.12
CA LEU A 6 11.56 13.87 3.52
C LEU A 6 10.22 14.05 4.23
N ASP A 7 9.72 15.28 4.26
CA ASP A 7 8.31 15.60 4.56
C ASP A 7 7.48 15.68 3.26
N LYS A 8 7.87 14.91 2.24
CA LYS A 8 7.14 14.81 0.95
C LYS A 8 6.21 13.61 0.87
N ASN A 9 6.20 12.75 1.89
CA ASN A 9 5.35 11.55 1.97
C ASN A 9 4.11 11.76 2.84
N SER A 10 3.73 13.01 3.15
CA SER A 10 2.47 13.24 3.85
C SER A 10 1.30 12.99 2.89
N VAL A 11 0.35 12.18 3.34
CA VAL A 11 -0.93 11.90 2.66
C VAL A 11 -1.67 13.21 2.34
N ASP A 12 -1.45 14.28 3.12
CA ASP A 12 -1.99 15.62 2.84
C ASP A 12 -1.61 16.16 1.46
N SER A 13 -0.40 15.83 0.97
CA SER A 13 0.09 16.26 -0.34
C SER A 13 -0.59 15.54 -1.52
N LEU A 14 -1.25 14.41 -1.22
CA LEU A 14 -2.00 13.59 -2.16
C LEU A 14 -3.46 14.01 -2.25
N ARG A 15 -3.91 15.06 -1.55
CA ARG A 15 -5.31 15.45 -1.54
C ARG A 15 -5.79 15.89 -2.94
N PHE A 16 -6.86 15.27 -3.42
CA PHE A 16 -7.51 15.66 -4.66
C PHE A 16 -8.32 16.93 -4.44
N ASN A 17 -8.12 17.91 -5.31
CA ASN A 17 -8.81 19.21 -5.22
C ASN A 17 -10.23 19.19 -5.82
N GLY A 18 -10.73 18.03 -6.25
CA GLY A 18 -12.07 17.86 -6.82
C GLY A 18 -12.22 18.33 -8.27
N LYS A 19 -11.20 18.94 -8.88
CA LYS A 19 -11.27 19.42 -10.27
C LYS A 19 -11.00 18.26 -11.24
N PRO A 20 -11.93 17.91 -12.16
CA PRO A 20 -11.75 16.81 -13.10
C PRO A 20 -10.47 16.93 -13.95
N LEU A 21 -10.12 18.15 -14.36
CA LEU A 21 -8.91 18.45 -15.14
C LEU A 21 -7.61 18.06 -14.40
N HIS A 22 -7.64 17.96 -13.07
CA HIS A 22 -6.48 17.60 -12.25
C HIS A 22 -6.48 16.12 -11.85
N PHE A 23 -7.49 15.34 -12.23
CA PHE A 23 -7.65 13.96 -11.79
C PHE A 23 -6.52 13.05 -12.26
N ALA A 24 -6.12 13.16 -13.53
CA ALA A 24 -5.01 12.37 -14.07
C ALA A 24 -3.70 12.64 -13.32
N ALA A 25 -3.38 13.92 -13.09
CA ALA A 25 -2.19 14.32 -12.35
C ALA A 25 -2.22 13.86 -10.88
N TRP A 26 -3.40 13.89 -10.25
CA TRP A 26 -3.60 13.34 -8.90
C TRP A 26 -3.36 11.83 -8.87
N LYS A 27 -3.96 11.08 -9.80
CA LYS A 27 -3.78 9.63 -9.92
C LYS A 27 -2.31 9.26 -10.08
N THR A 28 -1.57 9.98 -10.93
CA THR A 28 -0.12 9.77 -11.09
C THR A 28 0.65 10.00 -9.80
N LYS A 29 0.34 11.05 -9.04
CA LYS A 29 0.97 11.30 -7.74
C LYS A 29 0.70 10.18 -6.72
N LEU A 30 -0.53 9.68 -6.70
CA LEU A 30 -0.91 8.56 -5.84
C LEU A 30 -0.09 7.31 -6.19
N ILE A 31 0.02 6.96 -7.47
CA ILE A 31 0.80 5.80 -7.93
C ILE A 31 2.27 5.93 -7.51
N ILE A 32 2.91 7.08 -7.77
CA ILE A 32 4.31 7.33 -7.38
C ILE A 32 4.52 7.16 -5.87
N HIS A 33 3.57 7.61 -5.05
CA HIS A 33 3.63 7.44 -3.59
C HIS A 33 3.53 5.96 -3.18
N LEU A 34 2.63 5.20 -3.80
CA LEU A 34 2.50 3.76 -3.54
C LEU A 34 3.74 2.98 -3.98
N GLU A 35 4.33 3.29 -5.13
CA GLU A 35 5.58 2.71 -5.59
C GLU A 35 6.72 2.96 -4.58
N ALA A 36 6.85 4.19 -4.08
CA ALA A 36 7.85 4.54 -3.07
C ALA A 36 7.66 3.75 -1.76
N LEU A 37 6.41 3.52 -1.33
CA LEU A 37 6.12 2.68 -0.17
C LEU A 37 6.42 1.21 -0.41
N SER A 38 6.16 0.70 -1.62
CA SER A 38 6.53 -0.65 -2.03
C SER A 38 8.04 -0.85 -1.95
N GLU A 39 8.83 0.10 -2.45
CA GLU A 39 10.28 0.08 -2.37
C GLU A 39 10.79 0.14 -0.93
N GLN A 40 10.23 1.05 -0.11
CA GLN A 40 10.58 1.15 1.30
C GLN A 40 10.32 -0.18 2.04
N ARG A 41 9.16 -0.80 1.81
CA ARG A 41 8.82 -2.08 2.43
C ARG A 41 9.73 -3.20 1.95
N ALA A 42 10.02 -3.28 0.65
CA ALA A 42 10.95 -4.28 0.11
C ALA A 42 12.35 -4.13 0.73
N LEU A 43 12.81 -2.90 0.96
CA LEU A 43 14.08 -2.64 1.66
C LEU A 43 14.02 -3.07 3.13
N GLU A 44 12.91 -2.83 3.83
CA GLU A 44 12.70 -3.29 5.19
C GLU A 44 12.72 -4.82 5.29
N GLU A 45 12.02 -5.55 4.41
CA GLU A 45 12.04 -7.02 4.43
C GLU A 45 13.46 -7.57 4.16
N LEU A 46 14.18 -6.99 3.19
CA LEU A 46 15.57 -7.35 2.92
C LEU A 46 16.49 -7.15 4.14
N ARG A 47 16.31 -6.04 4.88
CA ARG A 47 17.07 -5.77 6.11
C ARG A 47 16.81 -6.80 7.19
N HIS A 48 15.59 -7.33 7.26
CA HIS A 48 15.19 -8.36 8.22
C HIS A 48 15.47 -9.79 7.73
N LYS A 49 16.11 -9.96 6.57
CA LYS A 49 16.35 -11.26 5.91
C LYS A 49 15.06 -12.07 5.70
N ARG A 50 13.97 -11.35 5.41
CA ARG A 50 12.68 -11.94 5.07
C ARG A 50 12.50 -11.99 3.56
N ASP A 51 11.58 -12.82 3.13
CA ASP A 51 11.19 -12.89 1.73
C ASP A 51 10.57 -11.58 1.26
N LYS A 52 10.70 -11.30 -0.03
CA LYS A 52 10.05 -10.13 -0.61
C LYS A 52 8.52 -10.29 -0.54
N PRO A 53 7.78 -9.19 -0.30
CA PRO A 53 6.32 -9.24 -0.37
C PRO A 53 5.85 -9.77 -1.73
N LEU A 54 4.85 -10.65 -1.72
CA LEU A 54 4.23 -11.19 -2.93
C LEU A 54 3.48 -10.14 -3.76
N SER A 55 3.12 -9.02 -3.16
CA SER A 55 2.42 -7.92 -3.80
C SER A 55 3.02 -6.58 -3.41
N ARG A 56 2.88 -5.63 -4.32
CA ARG A 56 3.21 -4.22 -4.13
C ARG A 56 1.92 -3.43 -3.85
N PHE A 57 2.06 -2.22 -3.31
CA PHE A 57 0.92 -1.37 -3.00
C PHE A 57 0.15 -0.95 -4.27
N GLU A 58 0.85 -0.65 -5.36
CA GLU A 58 0.26 -0.26 -6.63
C GLU A 58 -0.56 -1.38 -7.28
N ASP A 59 -0.19 -2.65 -7.08
CA ASP A 59 -0.91 -3.81 -7.61
C ASP A 59 -2.35 -3.88 -7.06
N LEU A 60 -2.52 -3.46 -5.80
CA LEU A 60 -3.80 -3.43 -5.10
C LEU A 60 -4.75 -2.35 -5.63
N LEU A 61 -4.28 -1.41 -6.46
CA LEU A 61 -5.16 -0.47 -7.16
C LEU A 61 -5.89 -1.13 -8.34
N GLU A 62 -5.30 -2.17 -8.94
CA GLU A 62 -5.86 -2.83 -10.12
C GLU A 62 -6.72 -4.03 -9.72
N SER A 63 -6.25 -4.85 -8.79
CA SER A 63 -6.98 -6.03 -8.32
C SER A 63 -6.46 -6.52 -6.97
N GLN A 64 -7.28 -7.30 -6.27
CA GLN A 64 -6.79 -8.03 -5.10
C GLN A 64 -5.86 -9.16 -5.60
N PRO A 65 -4.61 -9.22 -5.13
CA PRO A 65 -3.66 -10.24 -5.56
C PRO A 65 -4.16 -11.62 -5.13
N ALA A 66 -3.99 -12.61 -6.01
CA ALA A 66 -4.33 -13.98 -5.72
C ALA A 66 -3.45 -14.49 -4.58
N THR A 67 -4.06 -14.78 -3.44
CA THR A 67 -3.38 -15.44 -2.33
C THR A 67 -3.18 -16.91 -2.72
N PRO A 68 -1.97 -17.47 -2.62
CA PRO A 68 -1.77 -18.90 -2.83
C PRO A 68 -2.63 -19.71 -1.85
N PRO A 69 -2.98 -20.98 -2.15
CA PRO A 69 -3.75 -21.81 -1.24
C PRO A 69 -3.04 -21.94 0.11
N ARG A 70 -3.81 -21.90 1.21
CA ARG A 70 -3.25 -22.13 2.54
C ARG A 70 -2.61 -23.54 2.61
N PRO A 71 -1.36 -23.66 3.07
CA PRO A 71 -0.71 -24.96 3.21
C PRO A 71 -1.37 -25.81 4.31
N PRO A 72 -1.14 -27.13 4.32
CA PRO A 72 -1.60 -28.01 5.40
C PRO A 72 -1.06 -27.55 6.75
N ALA A 73 -1.89 -27.60 7.80
CA ALA A 73 -1.53 -27.13 9.15
C ALA A 73 -0.35 -27.86 9.81
N GLU A 74 0.05 -29.00 9.24
CA GLU A 74 1.18 -29.82 9.68
C GLU A 74 2.53 -29.16 9.33
N ASP A 75 2.57 -28.34 8.28
CA ASP A 75 3.74 -27.54 7.90
C ASP A 75 3.68 -26.18 8.59
N LYS A 76 4.36 -26.09 9.74
CA LYS A 76 4.35 -24.90 10.60
C LYS A 76 5.05 -23.71 9.95
N GLU A 77 6.18 -23.94 9.29
CA GLU A 77 6.91 -22.91 8.56
C GLU A 77 6.10 -22.36 7.40
N ALA A 78 5.50 -23.23 6.57
CA ALA A 78 4.67 -22.78 5.46
C ALA A 78 3.41 -22.06 5.94
N THR A 79 2.78 -22.53 7.02
CA THR A 79 1.61 -21.87 7.62
C THR A 79 1.98 -20.49 8.17
N TRP A 80 3.13 -20.37 8.88
CA TRP A 80 3.61 -19.08 9.37
C TRP A 80 3.93 -18.10 8.24
N GLN A 81 4.56 -18.58 7.16
CA GLN A 81 4.80 -17.75 5.97
C GLN A 81 3.48 -17.30 5.35
N TYR A 82 2.49 -18.17 5.25
CA TYR A 82 1.16 -17.82 4.74
C TYR A 82 0.50 -16.71 5.57
N ASP A 83 0.46 -16.87 6.90
CA ASP A 83 -0.17 -15.89 7.81
C ASP A 83 0.55 -14.54 7.79
N LEU A 84 1.88 -14.54 7.64
CA LEU A 84 2.66 -13.32 7.43
C LEU A 84 2.24 -12.60 6.15
N HIS A 85 2.11 -13.32 5.03
CA HIS A 85 1.67 -12.74 3.76
C HIS A 85 0.25 -12.18 3.84
N GLU A 86 -0.68 -12.90 4.48
CA GLU A 86 -2.05 -12.45 4.70
C GLU A 86 -2.09 -11.14 5.50
N THR A 87 -1.30 -11.06 6.58
CA THR A 87 -1.19 -9.87 7.41
C THR A 87 -0.62 -8.68 6.64
N LEU A 88 0.42 -8.91 5.83
CA LEU A 88 1.03 -7.90 4.98
C LEU A 88 0.03 -7.36 3.95
N LEU A 89 -0.72 -8.25 3.29
CA LEU A 89 -1.75 -7.89 2.32
C LEU A 89 -2.87 -7.05 2.95
N SER A 90 -3.37 -7.49 4.11
CA SER A 90 -4.38 -6.76 4.87
C SER A 90 -3.90 -5.36 5.26
N THR A 91 -2.64 -5.25 5.72
CA THR A 91 -2.01 -3.97 6.07
C THR A 91 -1.88 -3.05 4.86
N GLN A 92 -1.42 -3.55 3.71
CA GLN A 92 -1.28 -2.77 2.48
C GLN A 92 -2.66 -2.29 1.98
N SER A 93 -3.66 -3.17 1.97
CA SER A 93 -5.01 -2.83 1.53
C SER A 93 -5.67 -1.80 2.44
N SER A 94 -5.57 -1.97 3.77
CA SER A 94 -6.04 -0.98 4.74
C SER A 94 -5.31 0.36 4.58
N TYR A 95 -4.01 0.32 4.33
CA TYR A 95 -3.24 1.52 4.08
C TYR A 95 -3.64 2.20 2.78
N ILE A 96 -4.10 1.52 1.74
CA ILE A 96 -4.54 2.19 0.49
C ILE A 96 -5.94 2.79 0.66
N LYS A 97 -6.84 2.08 1.35
CA LYS A 97 -8.19 2.58 1.65
C LYS A 97 -8.14 3.92 2.38
N LYS A 98 -7.31 4.05 3.40
CA LYS A 98 -7.25 5.27 4.23
C LYS A 98 -6.89 6.56 3.46
N PRO A 99 -5.79 6.65 2.71
CA PRO A 99 -5.46 7.74 1.80
C PRO A 99 -6.52 7.95 0.75
N LEU A 100 -7.09 6.91 0.13
CA LEU A 100 -8.17 7.12 -0.84
C LEU A 100 -9.36 7.86 -0.20
N CYS A 101 -9.71 7.48 1.03
CA CYS A 101 -10.75 8.13 1.83
C CYS A 101 -10.42 9.55 2.27
N GLU A 102 -9.17 9.80 2.67
CA GLU A 102 -8.71 11.12 3.14
C GLU A 102 -8.43 12.09 1.98
N THR A 103 -8.09 11.55 0.80
CA THR A 103 -7.64 12.35 -0.35
C THR A 103 -8.73 12.59 -1.38
N LEU A 104 -9.75 11.74 -1.47
CA LEU A 104 -10.92 11.99 -2.30
C LEU A 104 -11.92 12.90 -1.56
N PRO A 105 -12.68 13.74 -2.29
CA PRO A 105 -13.79 14.46 -1.68
C PRO A 105 -14.82 13.44 -1.17
N ILE A 106 -15.14 13.50 0.11
CA ILE A 106 -16.16 12.66 0.76
C ILE A 106 -17.48 12.84 -0.01
N GLN A 107 -17.98 11.77 -0.64
CA GLN A 107 -19.34 11.77 -1.15
C GLN A 107 -20.27 11.89 0.06
N ARG A 108 -21.34 12.69 -0.06
CA ARG A 108 -22.19 13.14 1.05
C ARG A 108 -22.93 12.04 1.83
N ASP A 109 -22.68 10.78 1.54
CA ASP A 109 -23.28 9.61 2.17
C ASP A 109 -22.19 8.79 2.85
N GLY A 110 -21.64 9.32 3.95
CA GLY A 110 -21.26 8.58 5.15
C GLY A 110 -20.33 7.35 5.10
N GLU A 111 -19.78 6.93 3.97
CA GLU A 111 -18.90 5.77 3.88
C GLU A 111 -17.60 6.13 3.15
N CYS A 112 -16.54 6.15 3.96
CA CYS A 112 -15.51 5.15 3.83
C CYS A 112 -15.69 4.12 4.96
#